data_AF-A0A0V0HBM2-F1
#
_entry.id   AF-A0A0V0HBM2-F1
#
_cell.length_a   1.000
_cell.length_b   1.000
_cell.length_c   1.000
_cell.angle_alpha   90.00
_cell.angle_beta   90.00
_cell.angle_gamma   90.00
#
_symmetry.space_group_name_H-M   'P 1'
#
loop_
_entity.id
_entity.type
_entity.pdbx_description
1 polymer ?
#
loop_
_entity_poly.entity_id
_entity_poly.type
_entity_poly.pdbx_seq_one_letter_code
_entity_poly.pdbx_strand_id
1 'polypeptide(L)'
;MKPLKLTYFIIFFSSIEFGLSLLPNFNSLSSVSFVAAVLSIAYSFIAWAASIKEHVIGTQVVSYGPRSTKSSDNVFMFLSALGNVAFSYAGHNVVLEIQATIPSTPENPSKKAMWKGVLIAYVIVAICYLPVAFVGYWVFGNGVDDNILLTLHRPVWLVAAANIFVVFHVIGSYQVYAMPVFDMFETFAVRSIKFKPSFLLRFVVRMVFVAFTLFVGITIPFFGGLMGFFGGFALAPTSYYLPCIIWLILKKPKRFGLSWTINWVCI
;
A
#
# COMPACT_ATOMS: atom_id res chain seq x y z
N MET A 1 -22.42 -27.70 2.04
CA MET A 1 -21.15 -27.36 1.36
C MET A 1 -20.13 -26.98 2.41
N LYS A 2 -18.90 -27.52 2.37
CA LYS A 2 -17.82 -27.06 3.27
C LYS A 2 -17.39 -25.65 2.83
N PRO A 3 -17.18 -24.69 3.76
CA PRO A 3 -16.73 -23.36 3.39
C PRO A 3 -15.35 -23.43 2.70
N LEU A 4 -15.17 -22.65 1.65
CA LEU A 4 -13.87 -22.54 0.96
C LEU A 4 -12.84 -21.95 1.93
N LYS A 5 -11.67 -22.57 2.03
CA LYS A 5 -10.59 -22.09 2.90
C LYS A 5 -9.95 -20.84 2.29
N LEU A 6 -9.58 -19.87 3.14
CA LEU A 6 -8.82 -18.67 2.75
C LEU A 6 -7.59 -19.02 1.91
N THR A 7 -6.88 -20.10 2.25
CA THR A 7 -5.73 -20.63 1.52
C THR A 7 -6.00 -20.82 0.03
N TYR A 8 -7.21 -21.25 -0.37
CA TYR A 8 -7.54 -21.45 -1.78
C TYR A 8 -7.64 -20.12 -2.53
N PHE A 9 -8.18 -19.08 -1.89
CA PHE A 9 -8.21 -17.73 -2.47
C PHE A 9 -6.81 -17.14 -2.61
N ILE A 10 -5.93 -17.35 -1.63
CA ILE A 10 -4.54 -16.92 -1.68
C ILE A 10 -3.79 -17.62 -2.82
N ILE A 11 -3.95 -18.95 -2.96
CA ILE A 11 -3.33 -19.71 -4.07
C ILE A 11 -3.85 -19.22 -5.43
N PHE A 12 -5.15 -18.98 -5.55
CA PHE A 12 -5.74 -18.44 -6.78
C PHE A 12 -5.16 -17.08 -7.14
N PHE A 13 -5.10 -16.15 -6.17
CA PHE A 13 -4.47 -14.84 -6.34
C PHE A 13 -3.01 -14.99 -6.80
N SER A 14 -2.20 -15.76 -6.09
CA SER A 14 -0.79 -15.95 -6.45
C SER A 14 -0.58 -16.65 -7.79
N SER A 15 -1.51 -17.50 -8.23
CA SER A 15 -1.46 -18.14 -9.56
C SER A 15 -1.50 -17.09 -10.69
N ILE A 16 -2.28 -16.02 -10.51
CA ILE A 16 -2.31 -14.88 -11.43
C ILE A 16 -0.97 -14.13 -11.38
N GLU A 17 -0.44 -13.89 -10.17
CA GLU A 17 0.83 -13.18 -10.00
C GLU A 17 2.02 -13.91 -10.62
N PHE A 18 2.04 -15.25 -10.60
CA PHE A 18 3.06 -16.02 -11.31
C PHE A 18 3.07 -15.70 -12.81
N GLY A 19 1.88 -15.64 -13.44
CA GLY A 19 1.75 -15.27 -14.85
C GLY A 19 2.15 -13.82 -15.12
N LEU A 20 1.61 -12.88 -14.33
CA LEU A 20 1.85 -11.44 -14.53
C LEU A 20 3.30 -11.03 -14.22
N SER A 21 3.98 -11.73 -13.30
CA SER A 21 5.38 -11.45 -12.96
C SER A 21 6.32 -11.57 -14.15
N LEU A 22 5.94 -12.30 -15.20
CA LEU A 22 6.77 -12.46 -16.40
C LEU A 22 6.76 -11.22 -17.31
N LEU A 23 5.97 -10.18 -17.01
CA LEU A 23 5.92 -8.96 -17.80
C LEU A 23 7.28 -8.22 -17.85
N PRO A 24 7.65 -7.61 -19.00
CA PRO A 24 9.02 -7.17 -19.28
C PRO A 24 9.56 -6.06 -18.37
N ASN A 25 8.75 -5.07 -18.02
CA ASN A 25 9.18 -3.88 -17.28
C ASN A 25 7.97 -3.07 -16.76
N PHE A 26 8.25 -2.03 -15.96
CA PHE A 26 7.25 -1.14 -15.38
C PHE A 26 6.39 -0.42 -16.44
N ASN A 27 6.97 -0.07 -17.61
CA ASN A 27 6.21 0.57 -18.69
C ASN A 27 5.13 -0.37 -19.27
N SER A 28 5.43 -1.67 -19.35
CA SER A 28 4.46 -2.71 -19.76
C SER A 28 3.30 -2.86 -18.77
N LEU A 29 3.48 -2.39 -17.54
CA LEU A 29 2.44 -2.37 -16.50
C LEU A 29 1.61 -1.08 -16.49
N SER A 30 1.89 -0.08 -17.34
CA SER A 30 1.19 1.21 -17.29
C SER A 30 -0.33 1.07 -17.38
N SER A 31 -0.83 0.25 -18.30
CA SER A 31 -2.27 -0.03 -18.42
C SER A 31 -2.82 -0.78 -17.21
N VAL A 32 -2.08 -1.76 -16.67
CA VAL A 32 -2.47 -2.52 -15.47
C VAL A 32 -2.54 -1.59 -14.25
N SER A 33 -1.54 -0.72 -14.09
CA SER A 33 -1.47 0.28 -13.02
C SER A 33 -2.58 1.31 -13.14
N PHE A 34 -2.93 1.74 -14.36
CA PHE A 34 -4.03 2.68 -14.59
C PHE A 34 -5.38 2.06 -14.19
N VAL A 35 -5.65 0.83 -14.64
CA VAL A 35 -6.87 0.11 -14.25
C VAL A 35 -6.92 -0.09 -12.73
N ALA A 36 -5.81 -0.51 -12.11
CA ALA A 36 -5.73 -0.66 -10.67
C ALA A 36 -6.02 0.66 -9.93
N ALA A 37 -5.50 1.80 -10.41
CA ALA A 37 -5.76 3.11 -9.82
C ALA A 37 -7.25 3.50 -9.92
N VAL A 38 -7.89 3.31 -11.08
CA VAL A 38 -9.32 3.58 -11.27
C VAL A 38 -10.16 2.71 -10.34
N LEU A 39 -9.85 1.42 -10.24
CA LEU A 39 -10.53 0.51 -9.31
C LEU A 39 -10.33 0.91 -7.85
N SER A 40 -9.16 1.46 -7.51
CA SER A 40 -8.88 1.98 -6.16
C SER A 40 -9.81 3.12 -5.77
N ILE A 41 -9.92 4.11 -6.65
CA ILE A 41 -10.82 5.25 -6.47
C ILE A 41 -12.27 4.75 -6.37
N ALA A 42 -12.66 3.81 -7.24
CA ALA A 42 -14.01 3.26 -7.27
C ALA A 42 -14.37 2.51 -5.97
N TYR A 43 -13.56 1.57 -5.49
CA TYR A 43 -13.88 0.84 -4.26
C TYR A 43 -13.82 1.75 -3.04
N SER A 44 -12.93 2.74 -3.02
CA SER A 44 -12.84 3.72 -1.94
C SER A 44 -14.11 4.58 -1.88
N PHE A 45 -14.60 5.03 -3.03
CA PHE A 45 -15.87 5.76 -3.12
C PHE A 45 -17.04 4.91 -2.64
N ILE A 46 -17.09 3.66 -3.10
CA ILE A 46 -18.12 2.71 -2.67
C ILE A 46 -18.09 2.50 -1.15
N ALA A 47 -16.90 2.34 -0.56
CA ALA A 47 -16.76 2.06 0.87
C ALA A 47 -17.43 3.13 1.74
N TRP A 48 -17.10 4.42 1.53
CA TRP A 48 -17.71 5.48 2.34
C TRP A 48 -19.17 5.75 1.97
N ALA A 49 -19.54 5.66 0.68
CA ALA A 49 -20.94 5.86 0.26
C ALA A 49 -21.87 4.76 0.78
N ALA A 50 -21.41 3.50 0.76
CA ALA A 50 -22.13 2.37 1.35
C ALA A 50 -22.24 2.49 2.87
N SER A 51 -21.20 3.00 3.54
CA SER A 51 -21.23 3.27 4.99
C SER A 51 -22.36 4.24 5.36
N ILE A 52 -22.49 5.37 4.64
CA ILE A 52 -23.59 6.32 4.87
C ILE A 52 -24.94 5.64 4.66
N LYS A 53 -25.07 4.84 3.60
CA LYS A 53 -26.33 4.16 3.29
C LYS A 53 -26.70 3.14 4.36
N GLU A 54 -25.74 2.39 4.89
CA GLU A 54 -25.95 1.44 5.98
C GLU A 54 -26.36 2.16 7.28
N HIS A 55 -25.75 3.31 7.57
CA HIS A 55 -26.14 4.15 8.72
C HIS A 55 -27.60 4.63 8.63
N VAL A 56 -28.05 5.07 7.46
CA VAL A 56 -29.43 5.55 7.28
C VAL A 56 -30.45 4.42 7.41
N ILE A 57 -30.08 3.19 7.03
CA ILE A 57 -30.95 2.01 7.09
C ILE A 57 -30.94 1.35 8.48
N GLY A 58 -29.82 1.45 9.20
CA GLY A 58 -29.62 0.85 10.51
C GLY A 58 -30.02 1.75 11.67
N THR A 59 -30.52 1.16 12.75
CA THR A 59 -30.83 1.83 14.03
C THR A 59 -29.83 1.41 15.12
N GLN A 60 -28.54 1.34 14.79
CA GLN A 60 -27.53 0.89 15.76
C GLN A 60 -27.00 2.03 16.62
N VAL A 61 -26.94 1.78 17.92
CA VAL A 61 -26.24 2.64 18.87
C VAL A 61 -24.74 2.46 18.65
N VAL A 62 -24.06 3.53 18.25
CA VAL A 62 -22.62 3.53 17.93
C VAL A 62 -21.82 3.94 19.17
N SER A 63 -20.81 3.14 19.53
CA SER A 63 -19.87 3.48 20.60
C SER A 63 -18.56 4.02 20.01
N TYR A 64 -18.03 5.08 20.62
CA TYR A 64 -16.74 5.69 20.26
C TYR A 64 -15.68 5.50 21.35
N GLY A 65 -16.00 4.70 22.37
CA GLY A 65 -15.09 4.42 23.46
C GLY A 65 -13.93 3.50 23.04
N PRO A 66 -12.95 3.28 23.94
CA PRO A 66 -11.86 2.35 23.70
C PRO A 66 -12.37 0.94 23.32
N ARG A 67 -11.65 0.26 22.44
CA ARG A 67 -12.02 -1.10 21.99
C ARG A 67 -11.77 -2.17 23.04
N SER A 68 -10.70 -2.02 23.83
CA SER A 68 -10.38 -2.95 24.92
C SER A 68 -10.70 -2.33 26.28
N THR A 69 -11.08 -3.17 27.25
CA THR A 69 -11.20 -2.77 28.65
C THR A 69 -9.84 -2.56 29.32
N LYS A 70 -8.76 -3.13 28.74
CA LYS A 70 -7.40 -2.99 29.26
C LYS A 70 -6.71 -1.78 28.64
N SER A 71 -6.14 -0.91 29.48
CA SER A 71 -5.39 0.26 29.03
C SER A 71 -4.18 -0.10 28.16
N SER A 72 -3.44 -1.16 28.52
CA SER A 72 -2.28 -1.63 27.76
C SER A 72 -2.62 -1.96 26.31
N ASP A 73 -3.73 -2.65 26.08
CA ASP A 73 -4.16 -3.07 24.74
C ASP A 73 -4.48 -1.84 23.88
N ASN A 74 -5.20 -0.86 24.46
CA ASN A 74 -5.51 0.38 23.76
C ASN A 74 -4.25 1.17 23.39
N VAL A 75 -3.21 1.17 24.24
CA VAL A 75 -1.91 1.78 23.92
C VAL A 75 -1.25 1.07 22.73
N PHE A 76 -1.19 -0.26 22.73
CA PHE A 76 -0.63 -1.01 21.60
C PHE A 76 -1.42 -0.82 20.31
N MET A 77 -2.75 -0.75 20.39
CA MET A 77 -3.60 -0.45 19.25
C MET A 77 -3.36 0.96 18.70
N PHE A 78 -3.18 1.96 19.57
CA PHE A 78 -2.82 3.31 19.16
C PHE A 78 -1.47 3.34 18.43
N LEU A 79 -0.44 2.68 18.97
CA LEU A 79 0.87 2.58 18.32
C LEU A 79 0.79 1.83 16.97
N SER A 80 0.02 0.75 16.91
CA SER A 80 -0.22 0.02 15.67
C SER A 80 -0.98 0.88 14.64
N ALA A 81 -1.89 1.75 15.08
CA ALA A 81 -2.60 2.67 14.21
C ALA A 81 -1.68 3.73 13.60
N LEU A 82 -0.67 4.22 14.34
CA LEU A 82 0.38 5.07 13.77
C LEU A 82 1.16 4.34 12.67
N GLY A 83 1.45 3.06 12.88
CA GLY A 83 2.02 2.18 11.86
C GLY A 83 1.11 2.05 10.63
N ASN A 84 -0.19 1.83 10.81
CA ASN A 84 -1.15 1.77 9.71
C ASN A 84 -1.19 3.08 8.90
N VAL A 85 -1.14 4.24 9.58
CA VAL A 85 -1.07 5.54 8.91
C VAL A 85 0.22 5.66 8.10
N ALA A 86 1.37 5.31 8.67
CA ALA A 86 2.64 5.29 7.93
C ALA A 86 2.59 4.35 6.71
N PHE A 87 2.02 3.15 6.86
CA PHE A 87 1.84 2.19 5.78
C PHE A 87 0.96 2.72 4.65
N SER A 88 -0.08 3.49 4.98
CA SER A 88 -1.02 4.02 3.99
C SER A 88 -0.36 4.94 2.94
N TYR A 89 0.81 5.52 3.27
CA TYR A 89 1.60 6.39 2.39
C TYR A 89 2.89 5.73 1.86
N ALA A 90 2.89 4.41 1.64
CA ALA A 90 4.07 3.60 1.26
C ALA A 90 4.65 3.82 -0.16
N GLY A 91 4.24 4.84 -0.92
CA GLY A 91 4.62 4.98 -2.33
C GLY A 91 6.10 5.30 -2.60
N HIS A 92 6.90 5.59 -1.58
CA HIS A 92 8.27 6.11 -1.71
C HIS A 92 9.24 5.13 -2.38
N ASN A 93 9.05 3.82 -2.22
CA ASN A 93 9.91 2.78 -2.79
C ASN A 93 9.80 2.65 -4.33
N VAL A 94 8.72 3.15 -4.94
CA VAL A 94 8.52 3.14 -6.40
C VAL A 94 8.75 4.49 -7.06
N VAL A 95 8.94 5.57 -6.28
CA VAL A 95 9.10 6.95 -6.78
C VAL A 95 10.26 7.06 -7.78
N LEU A 96 11.41 6.46 -7.48
CA LEU A 96 12.57 6.54 -8.37
C LEU A 96 12.36 5.76 -9.67
N GLU A 97 11.70 4.61 -9.61
CA GLU A 97 11.37 3.80 -10.78
C GLU A 97 10.38 4.54 -11.69
N ILE A 98 9.33 5.13 -11.11
CA ILE A 98 8.38 5.96 -11.85
C ILE A 98 9.11 7.15 -12.49
N GLN A 99 9.95 7.86 -11.72
CA GLN A 99 10.67 9.02 -12.24
C GLN A 99 11.64 8.65 -13.37
N ALA A 100 12.23 7.46 -13.35
CA ALA A 100 13.10 6.96 -14.40
C ALA A 100 12.37 6.72 -15.74
N THR A 101 11.05 6.49 -15.71
CA THR A 101 10.24 6.34 -16.93
C THR A 101 9.82 7.67 -17.56
N ILE A 102 9.95 8.79 -16.85
CA ILE A 102 9.55 10.11 -17.35
C ILE A 102 10.65 10.63 -18.29
N PRO A 103 10.33 10.99 -19.54
CA PRO A 103 11.30 11.60 -20.45
C PRO A 103 11.93 12.86 -19.84
N SER A 104 13.25 12.96 -19.88
CA SER A 104 13.98 14.11 -19.35
C SER A 104 15.14 14.53 -20.24
N THR A 105 15.34 15.84 -20.36
CA THR A 105 16.54 16.46 -20.96
C THR A 105 17.23 17.36 -19.94
N PRO A 106 18.48 17.82 -20.18
CA PRO A 106 19.13 18.79 -19.31
C PRO A 106 18.30 20.06 -19.08
N GLU A 107 17.57 20.52 -20.09
CA GLU A 107 16.71 21.70 -20.05
C GLU A 107 15.36 21.42 -19.37
N ASN A 108 14.86 20.18 -19.49
CA ASN A 108 13.59 19.75 -18.92
C ASN A 108 13.78 18.51 -18.01
N PRO A 109 14.19 18.71 -16.74
CA PRO A 109 14.46 17.61 -15.82
C PRO A 109 13.15 16.95 -15.34
N SER A 110 13.15 15.61 -15.24
CA SER A 110 11.98 14.81 -14.79
C SER A 110 11.45 15.22 -13.43
N LYS A 111 12.29 15.82 -12.56
CA LYS A 111 11.89 16.28 -11.22
C LYS A 111 10.67 17.21 -11.23
N LYS A 112 10.51 18.05 -12.26
CA LYS A 112 9.38 18.99 -12.35
C LYS A 112 8.06 18.26 -12.59
N ALA A 113 8.06 17.33 -13.55
CA ALA A 113 6.90 16.51 -13.86
C ALA A 113 6.58 15.56 -12.70
N MET A 114 7.60 14.93 -12.11
CA MET A 114 7.46 14.05 -10.96
C MET A 114 6.83 14.77 -9.76
N TRP A 115 7.28 15.98 -9.43
CA TRP A 115 6.71 16.78 -8.34
C TRP A 115 5.21 17.07 -8.55
N LYS A 116 4.82 17.46 -9.77
CA LYS A 116 3.40 17.67 -10.11
C LYS A 116 2.59 16.38 -9.97
N GLY A 117 3.13 15.26 -10.47
CA GLY A 117 2.50 13.94 -10.36
C GLY A 117 2.30 13.52 -8.90
N VAL A 118 3.33 13.65 -8.06
CA VAL A 118 3.26 13.35 -6.62
C VAL A 118 2.22 14.24 -5.92
N LEU A 119 2.20 15.54 -6.19
CA LEU A 119 1.22 16.45 -5.58
C LEU A 119 -0.22 16.03 -5.91
N ILE A 120 -0.51 15.73 -7.18
CA ILE A 120 -1.83 15.25 -7.61
C ILE A 120 -2.15 13.91 -6.95
N ALA A 121 -1.19 12.98 -6.90
CA ALA A 121 -1.38 11.68 -6.27
C ALA A 121 -1.75 11.81 -4.78
N TYR A 122 -1.08 12.68 -4.03
CA TYR A 122 -1.41 12.91 -2.61
C TYR A 122 -2.79 13.55 -2.41
N VAL A 123 -3.23 14.42 -3.32
CA VAL A 123 -4.60 14.96 -3.30
C VAL A 123 -5.62 13.85 -3.54
N ILE A 124 -5.40 12.98 -4.52
CA ILE A 124 -6.28 11.83 -4.79
C ILE A 124 -6.31 10.87 -3.60
N VAL A 125 -5.15 10.56 -3.01
CA VAL A 125 -5.05 9.73 -1.80
C VAL A 125 -5.84 10.34 -0.65
N ALA A 126 -5.75 11.66 -0.42
CA ALA A 126 -6.53 12.33 0.61
C ALA A 126 -8.05 12.22 0.37
N ILE A 127 -8.49 12.39 -0.88
CA ILE A 127 -9.90 12.24 -1.28
C ILE A 127 -10.39 10.79 -1.13
N CYS A 128 -9.52 9.80 -1.27
CA CYS A 128 -9.87 8.40 -1.06
C CYS A 128 -9.90 8.05 0.43
N TYR A 129 -8.83 8.34 1.16
CA TYR A 129 -8.63 7.86 2.52
C TYR A 129 -9.43 8.63 3.57
N LEU A 130 -9.46 9.97 3.49
CA LEU A 130 -10.07 10.77 4.55
C LEU A 130 -11.59 10.53 4.66
N PRO A 131 -12.36 10.49 3.55
CA PRO A 131 -13.78 10.14 3.64
C PRO A 131 -14.01 8.74 4.20
N VAL A 132 -13.24 7.73 3.77
CA VAL A 132 -13.36 6.37 4.29
C VAL A 132 -13.07 6.32 5.80
N ALA A 133 -12.02 6.99 6.24
CA ALA A 133 -11.65 7.03 7.66
C ALA A 133 -12.70 7.79 8.50
N PHE A 134 -13.07 9.00 8.10
CA PHE A 134 -13.98 9.84 8.88
C PHE A 134 -15.42 9.32 8.85
N VAL A 135 -15.95 9.03 7.66
CA VAL A 135 -17.32 8.51 7.52
C VAL A 135 -17.41 7.10 8.09
N GLY A 136 -16.44 6.24 7.81
CA GLY A 136 -16.43 4.88 8.35
C GLY A 136 -16.42 4.87 9.88
N TYR A 137 -15.54 5.67 10.51
CA TYR A 137 -15.51 5.76 11.97
C TYR A 137 -16.74 6.44 12.55
N TRP A 138 -17.30 7.46 11.87
CA TRP A 138 -18.55 8.09 12.29
C TRP A 138 -19.75 7.13 12.22
N VAL A 139 -19.79 6.23 11.25
CA VAL A 139 -20.90 5.27 11.10
C VAL A 139 -20.75 4.08 12.04
N PHE A 140 -19.55 3.51 12.16
CA PHE A 140 -19.33 2.23 12.85
C PHE A 140 -18.63 2.37 14.21
N GLY A 141 -18.08 3.55 14.52
CA GLY A 141 -17.37 3.83 15.76
C GLY A 141 -16.24 2.85 16.02
N ASN A 142 -16.13 2.41 17.27
CA ASN A 142 -15.14 1.43 17.68
C ASN A 142 -15.41 0.01 17.16
N GLY A 143 -16.53 -0.23 16.48
CA GLY A 143 -16.87 -1.52 15.86
C GLY A 143 -16.32 -1.73 14.45
N VAL A 144 -15.63 -0.74 13.86
CA VAL A 144 -15.07 -0.88 12.51
C VAL A 144 -13.93 -1.93 12.45
N ASP A 145 -13.94 -2.81 11.46
CA ASP A 145 -12.86 -3.76 11.21
C ASP A 145 -11.66 -3.08 10.55
N ASP A 146 -10.50 -3.75 10.57
CA ASP A 146 -9.28 -3.27 9.88
C ASP A 146 -9.50 -3.07 8.37
N ASN A 147 -10.41 -3.86 7.79
CA ASN A 147 -10.94 -3.66 6.45
C ASN A 147 -12.42 -3.27 6.55
N ILE A 148 -12.72 -2.00 6.27
CA ILE A 148 -14.08 -1.45 6.33
C ILE A 148 -15.10 -2.23 5.49
N LEU A 149 -14.69 -2.91 4.42
CA LEU A 149 -15.59 -3.72 3.60
C LEU A 149 -16.08 -4.98 4.32
N LEU A 150 -15.42 -5.41 5.40
CA LEU A 150 -15.89 -6.49 6.29
C LEU A 150 -16.96 -6.00 7.26
N THR A 151 -16.94 -4.72 7.60
CA THR A 151 -17.94 -4.08 8.48
C THR A 151 -19.24 -3.75 7.74
N LEU A 152 -19.20 -3.65 6.40
CA LEU A 152 -20.36 -3.38 5.56
C LEU A 152 -21.17 -4.64 5.27
N HIS A 153 -22.46 -4.60 5.54
CA HIS A 153 -23.39 -5.70 5.26
C HIS A 153 -24.37 -5.36 4.15
N ARG A 154 -24.65 -4.07 3.89
CA ARG A 154 -25.67 -3.65 2.92
C ARG A 154 -25.30 -2.40 2.12
N PRO A 155 -25.73 -2.30 0.86
CA PRO A 155 -26.39 -3.35 0.07
C PRO A 155 -25.38 -4.39 -0.43
N VAL A 156 -25.75 -5.68 -0.36
CA VAL A 156 -24.84 -6.82 -0.60
C VAL A 156 -24.14 -6.77 -1.96
N TRP A 157 -24.86 -6.39 -3.02
CA TRP A 157 -24.28 -6.31 -4.38
C TRP A 157 -23.16 -5.27 -4.49
N LEU A 158 -23.29 -4.16 -3.74
CA LEU A 158 -22.34 -3.06 -3.78
C LEU A 158 -21.07 -3.42 -2.99
N VAL A 159 -21.24 -4.09 -1.85
CA VAL A 159 -20.12 -4.66 -1.07
C VAL A 159 -19.39 -5.73 -1.88
N ALA A 160 -20.12 -6.60 -2.60
CA ALA A 160 -19.52 -7.59 -3.48
C ALA A 160 -18.72 -6.94 -4.62
N ALA A 161 -19.28 -5.90 -5.27
CA ALA A 161 -18.59 -5.14 -6.31
C ALA A 161 -17.30 -4.47 -5.78
N ALA A 162 -17.35 -3.85 -4.61
CA ALA A 162 -16.17 -3.26 -3.97
C ALA A 162 -15.08 -4.30 -3.69
N ASN A 163 -15.44 -5.48 -3.17
CA ASN A 163 -14.48 -6.56 -2.94
C ASN A 163 -13.85 -7.07 -4.24
N ILE A 164 -14.62 -7.18 -5.34
CA ILE A 164 -14.09 -7.54 -6.66
C ILE A 164 -13.09 -6.47 -7.14
N PHE A 165 -13.42 -5.18 -7.01
CA PHE A 165 -12.53 -4.09 -7.36
C PHE A 165 -11.24 -4.09 -6.54
N VAL A 166 -11.31 -4.38 -5.24
CA VAL A 166 -10.14 -4.56 -4.38
C VAL A 166 -9.26 -5.69 -4.89
N VAL A 167 -9.82 -6.85 -5.24
CA VAL A 167 -9.03 -7.98 -5.77
C VAL A 167 -8.24 -7.57 -7.02
N PHE A 168 -8.92 -6.99 -8.02
CA PHE A 168 -8.26 -6.56 -9.25
C PHE A 168 -7.27 -5.41 -9.04
N HIS A 169 -7.59 -4.47 -8.15
CA HIS A 169 -6.67 -3.42 -7.74
C HIS A 169 -5.38 -4.01 -7.14
N VAL A 170 -5.51 -4.94 -6.19
CA VAL A 170 -4.36 -5.53 -5.49
C VAL A 170 -3.52 -6.39 -6.43
N ILE A 171 -4.11 -7.08 -7.40
CA ILE A 171 -3.38 -7.78 -8.48
C ILE A 171 -2.45 -6.79 -9.22
N GLY A 172 -3.00 -5.65 -9.66
CA GLY A 172 -2.19 -4.65 -10.36
C GLY A 172 -1.15 -3.98 -9.46
N SER A 173 -1.52 -3.65 -8.22
CA SER A 173 -0.62 -3.04 -7.23
C SER A 173 0.54 -3.97 -6.87
N TYR A 174 0.31 -5.28 -6.74
CA TYR A 174 1.37 -6.25 -6.50
C TYR A 174 2.46 -6.15 -7.57
N GLN A 175 2.08 -6.11 -8.84
CA GLN A 175 3.02 -6.00 -9.95
C GLN A 175 3.83 -4.70 -9.93
N VAL A 176 3.18 -3.57 -9.61
CA VAL A 176 3.85 -2.27 -9.47
C VAL A 176 4.93 -2.31 -8.38
N TYR A 177 4.64 -2.89 -7.22
CA TYR A 177 5.59 -2.98 -6.10
C TYR A 177 6.63 -4.10 -6.26
N ALA A 178 6.32 -5.18 -6.99
CA ALA A 178 7.23 -6.29 -7.20
C ALA A 178 8.34 -5.96 -8.21
N MET A 179 8.08 -5.09 -9.20
CA MET A 179 9.06 -4.77 -10.25
C MET A 179 10.41 -4.24 -9.72
N PRO A 180 10.46 -3.24 -8.81
CA PRO A 180 11.74 -2.79 -8.25
C PRO A 180 12.46 -3.90 -7.47
N VAL A 181 11.71 -4.79 -6.83
CA VAL A 181 12.26 -5.91 -6.08
C VAL A 181 12.87 -6.95 -7.02
N PHE A 182 12.20 -7.23 -8.15
CA PHE A 182 12.75 -8.07 -9.20
C PHE A 182 14.04 -7.48 -9.76
N ASP A 183 14.05 -6.19 -10.10
CA ASP A 183 15.25 -5.52 -10.62
C ASP A 183 16.40 -5.55 -9.62
N MET A 184 16.12 -5.35 -8.32
CA MET A 184 17.09 -5.45 -7.25
C MET A 184 17.72 -6.85 -7.17
N PHE A 185 16.92 -7.91 -7.16
CA PHE A 185 17.43 -9.28 -7.08
C PHE A 185 18.14 -9.73 -8.36
N GLU A 186 17.61 -9.38 -9.54
CA GLU A 186 18.24 -9.65 -10.83
C GLU A 186 19.60 -8.93 -10.92
N THR A 187 19.66 -7.65 -10.54
CA THR A 187 20.90 -6.87 -10.50
C THR A 187 21.91 -7.45 -9.51
N PHE A 188 21.47 -7.87 -8.32
CA PHE A 188 22.34 -8.52 -7.34
C PHE A 188 22.93 -9.83 -7.88
N ALA A 189 22.11 -10.68 -8.51
CA ALA A 189 22.57 -11.93 -9.10
C ALA A 189 23.60 -11.72 -10.21
N VAL A 190 23.38 -10.71 -11.07
CA VAL A 190 24.31 -10.41 -12.17
C VAL A 190 25.60 -9.73 -11.66
N ARG A 191 25.49 -8.73 -10.78
CA ARG A 191 26.66 -7.92 -10.38
C ARG A 191 27.47 -8.55 -9.26
N SER A 192 26.82 -9.14 -8.27
CA SER A 192 27.47 -9.68 -7.07
C SER A 192 27.80 -11.16 -7.24
N ILE A 193 26.86 -11.97 -7.74
CA ILE A 193 27.05 -13.42 -7.93
C ILE A 193 27.68 -13.75 -9.29
N LYS A 194 27.75 -12.78 -10.22
CA LYS A 194 28.33 -12.92 -11.57
C LYS A 194 27.59 -13.90 -12.48
N PHE A 195 26.28 -14.09 -12.25
CA PHE A 195 25.44 -14.84 -13.19
C PHE A 195 25.28 -14.10 -14.52
N LYS A 196 25.15 -14.85 -15.61
CA LYS A 196 24.87 -14.28 -16.93
C LYS A 196 23.42 -13.77 -16.96
N PRO A 197 23.16 -12.52 -17.39
CA PRO A 197 21.81 -12.04 -17.59
C PRO A 197 21.14 -12.92 -18.64
N SER A 198 20.07 -13.60 -18.25
CA SER A 198 19.36 -14.56 -19.10
C SER A 198 17.88 -14.59 -18.74
N PHE A 199 17.05 -15.01 -19.70
CA PHE A 199 15.63 -15.24 -19.46
C PHE A 199 15.40 -16.22 -18.30
N LEU A 200 16.23 -17.27 -18.20
CA LEU A 200 16.12 -18.26 -17.13
C LEU A 200 16.39 -17.66 -15.75
N LEU A 201 17.45 -16.83 -15.61
CA LEU A 201 17.74 -16.16 -14.35
C LEU A 201 16.54 -15.31 -13.90
N ARG A 202 16.04 -14.49 -14.82
CA ARG A 202 14.88 -13.63 -14.58
C ARG A 202 13.63 -14.44 -14.21
N PHE A 203 13.35 -15.51 -14.94
CA PHE A 203 12.24 -16.41 -14.65
C PHE A 203 12.36 -17.00 -13.23
N VAL A 204 13.52 -17.55 -12.88
CA VAL A 204 13.75 -18.18 -11.57
C VAL A 204 13.61 -17.16 -10.43
N VAL A 205 14.25 -16.00 -10.53
CA VAL A 205 14.19 -14.96 -9.48
C VAL A 205 12.74 -14.55 -9.20
N ARG A 206 11.95 -14.33 -10.25
CA ARG A 206 10.56 -13.89 -10.12
C ARG A 206 9.65 -14.97 -9.57
N MET A 207 9.81 -16.21 -10.05
CA MET A 207 9.04 -17.36 -9.54
C MET A 207 9.35 -17.61 -8.06
N VAL A 208 10.62 -17.55 -7.66
CA VAL A 208 11.02 -17.73 -6.25
C VAL A 208 10.43 -16.61 -5.39
N PHE A 209 10.46 -15.36 -5.85
CA PHE A 209 9.86 -14.25 -5.12
C PHE A 209 8.35 -14.40 -4.96
N VAL A 210 7.62 -14.71 -6.04
CA VAL A 210 6.16 -14.91 -5.97
C VAL A 210 5.84 -16.09 -5.04
N ALA A 211 6.57 -17.20 -5.15
CA ALA A 211 6.40 -18.36 -4.26
C ALA A 211 6.68 -18.01 -2.78
N PHE A 212 7.68 -17.18 -2.52
CA PHE A 212 7.96 -16.67 -1.17
C PHE A 212 6.80 -15.81 -0.65
N THR A 213 6.28 -14.86 -1.44
CA THR A 213 5.13 -14.04 -1.02
C THR A 213 3.86 -14.87 -0.81
N LEU A 214 3.64 -15.92 -1.61
CA LEU A 214 2.56 -16.90 -1.42
C LEU A 214 2.72 -17.64 -0.08
N PHE A 215 3.93 -18.13 0.22
CA PHE A 215 4.22 -18.79 1.47
C PHE A 215 3.95 -17.88 2.69
N VAL A 216 4.42 -16.63 2.63
CA VAL A 216 4.15 -15.63 3.68
C VAL A 216 2.65 -15.36 3.81
N GLY A 217 1.93 -15.19 2.70
CA GLY A 217 0.49 -14.94 2.70
C GLY A 217 -0.33 -16.08 3.32
N ILE A 218 0.07 -17.34 3.07
CA ILE A 218 -0.58 -18.52 3.68
C ILE A 218 -0.27 -18.62 5.18
N THR A 219 0.96 -18.30 5.59
CA THR A 219 1.42 -18.50 6.98
C THR A 219 1.00 -17.38 7.93
N ILE A 220 0.84 -16.15 7.45
CA ILE A 220 0.55 -14.97 8.28
C ILE A 220 -0.63 -14.17 7.69
N PRO A 221 -1.89 -14.66 7.78
CA PRO A 221 -3.05 -14.01 7.16
C PRO A 221 -3.68 -12.89 8.03
N PHE A 222 -2.88 -12.08 8.73
CA PHE A 222 -3.37 -11.02 9.63
C PHE A 222 -3.17 -9.61 9.04
N PHE A 223 -4.18 -9.07 8.38
CA PHE A 223 -4.09 -7.82 7.62
C PHE A 223 -3.68 -6.59 8.47
N GLY A 224 -4.42 -6.26 9.54
CA GLY A 224 -4.13 -5.07 10.35
C GLY A 224 -2.79 -5.14 11.08
N GLY A 225 -2.46 -6.30 11.66
CA GLY A 225 -1.17 -6.50 12.33
C GLY A 225 0.02 -6.35 11.39
N LEU A 226 -0.07 -6.90 10.16
CA LEU A 226 0.99 -6.75 9.16
C LEU A 226 1.16 -5.31 8.69
N MET A 227 0.06 -4.59 8.45
CA MET A 227 0.13 -3.17 8.07
C MET A 227 0.78 -2.32 9.17
N GLY A 228 0.39 -2.52 10.43
CA GLY A 228 0.94 -1.77 11.56
C GLY A 228 2.43 -2.05 11.75
N PHE A 229 2.80 -3.33 11.67
CA PHE A 229 4.19 -3.77 11.77
C PHE A 229 5.05 -3.22 10.62
N PHE A 230 4.71 -3.47 9.36
CA PHE A 230 5.52 -3.01 8.23
C PHE A 230 5.53 -1.49 8.09
N GLY A 231 4.42 -0.83 8.41
CA GLY A 231 4.33 0.62 8.47
C GLY A 231 5.30 1.23 9.46
N GLY A 232 5.28 0.75 10.71
CA GLY A 232 6.14 1.26 11.77
C GLY A 232 7.60 0.83 11.67
N PHE A 233 7.86 -0.45 11.39
CA PHE A 233 9.21 -1.01 11.41
C PHE A 233 9.97 -0.80 10.09
N ALA A 234 9.33 -1.03 8.94
CA ALA A 234 10.02 -1.01 7.65
C ALA A 234 9.88 0.33 6.92
N LEU A 235 8.65 0.84 6.81
CA LEU A 235 8.38 2.04 6.03
C LEU A 235 8.73 3.32 6.77
N ALA A 236 8.49 3.40 8.08
CA ALA A 236 8.77 4.64 8.79
C ALA A 236 10.27 5.02 8.75
N PRO A 237 11.22 4.09 8.98
CA PRO A 237 12.64 4.39 8.83
C PRO A 237 13.03 4.77 7.40
N THR A 238 12.52 4.03 6.41
CA THR A 238 12.94 4.22 5.01
C THR A 238 12.33 5.46 4.36
N SER A 239 11.14 5.87 4.80
CA SER A 239 10.37 6.96 4.18
C SER A 239 10.39 8.27 4.97
N TYR A 240 10.53 8.21 6.30
CA TYR A 240 10.54 9.42 7.15
C TYR A 240 11.91 9.68 7.76
N TYR A 241 12.60 8.67 8.30
CA TYR A 241 13.84 8.91 9.06
C TYR A 241 15.05 9.09 8.16
N LEU A 242 15.33 8.10 7.29
CA LEU A 242 16.51 8.10 6.44
C LEU A 242 16.55 9.30 5.48
N PRO A 243 15.47 9.68 4.78
CA PRO A 243 15.50 10.86 3.91
C PRO A 243 15.81 12.15 4.68
N CYS A 244 15.28 12.31 5.89
CA CYS A 244 15.56 13.46 6.75
C CYS A 244 17.02 13.50 7.21
N ILE A 245 17.57 12.35 7.62
CA ILE A 245 18.99 12.23 8.00
C ILE A 245 19.89 12.57 6.80
N ILE A 246 19.61 11.98 5.63
CA ILE A 246 20.36 12.23 4.38
C ILE A 246 20.27 13.71 4.02
N TRP A 247 19.10 14.35 4.14
CA TRP A 247 18.93 15.77 3.89
C TRP A 247 19.79 16.64 4.82
N LEU A 248 19.78 16.36 6.12
CA LEU A 248 20.58 17.09 7.11
C LEU A 248 22.09 16.98 6.82
N ILE A 249 22.56 15.81 6.40
CA ILE A 249 23.96 15.57 6.05
C ILE A 249 24.36 16.31 4.77
N LEU A 250 23.54 16.22 3.72
CA LEU A 250 23.87 16.76 2.39
C LEU A 250 23.65 18.27 2.30
N LYS A 251 22.57 18.80 2.87
CA LYS A 251 22.19 20.22 2.72
C LYS A 251 22.67 21.11 3.86
N LYS A 252 23.01 20.53 5.02
CA LYS A 252 23.53 21.25 6.19
C LYS A 252 22.74 22.54 6.48
N PRO A 253 21.40 22.47 6.65
CA PRO A 253 20.58 23.65 6.89
C PRO A 253 21.00 24.36 8.18
N LYS A 254 20.74 25.68 8.27
CA LYS A 254 21.02 26.47 9.47
C LYS A 254 20.39 25.80 10.70
N ARG A 255 21.22 25.54 11.72
CA ARG A 255 20.76 24.95 13.00
C ARG A 255 19.63 25.81 13.59
N PHE A 256 18.60 25.14 14.11
CA PHE A 256 17.37 25.75 14.60
C PHE A 256 16.54 26.54 13.56
N GLY A 257 16.89 26.47 12.27
CA GLY A 257 16.04 26.97 11.20
C GLY A 257 14.89 25.99 10.91
N LEU A 258 13.85 26.46 10.21
CA LEU A 258 12.64 25.68 9.91
C LEU A 258 12.95 24.30 9.31
N SER A 259 13.78 24.24 8.26
CA SER A 259 14.16 22.98 7.62
C SER A 259 14.93 22.07 8.58
N TRP A 260 15.80 22.61 9.43
CA TRP A 260 16.53 21.80 10.42
C TRP A 260 15.56 21.19 11.44
N THR A 261 14.67 22.01 12.00
CA THR A 261 13.70 21.56 13.02
C THR A 261 12.73 20.52 12.47
N ILE A 262 12.16 20.73 11.27
CA ILE A 262 11.22 19.76 10.66
C ILE A 262 11.90 18.41 10.47
N ASN A 263 13.13 18.37 9.92
CA ASN A 263 13.81 17.10 9.69
C ASN A 263 14.16 16.38 11.00
N TRP A 264 14.48 17.09 12.08
CA TRP A 264 14.70 16.48 13.40
C TRP A 264 13.41 16.00 14.08
N VAL A 265 12.27 16.67 13.85
CA VAL A 265 10.97 16.21 14.35
C VAL A 265 10.52 14.93 13.64
N CYS A 266 10.91 14.78 12.37
CA CYS A 266 10.60 13.58 11.60
C CYS A 266 11.45 12.35 11.97
N ILE A 267 12.63 12.53 12.59
CA ILE A 267 13.55 11.46 13.02
C ILE A 267 13.19 11.00 14.43
#